data_AF-A0ABD2PKA3-F1
#
_entry.id   AF-A0ABD2PKA3-F1
#
_cell.length_a   1.000
_cell.length_b   1.000
_cell.length_c   1.000
_cell.angle_alpha   90.00
_cell.angle_beta   90.00
_cell.angle_gamma   90.00
#
_symmetry.space_group_name_H-M   'P 1'
#
loop_
_entity.id
_entity.type
_entity.pdbx_description
1 polymer ?
#
loop_
_entity_poly.entity_id
_entity_poly.type
_entity_poly.pdbx_seq_one_letter_code
_entity_poly.pdbx_strand_id
1 'polypeptide(L)'
;MRDPKLYELEDREKNQPDDYDKLQRINNKRGKPLNYGNLIKAKTEFSSCPNEFDKFIHYCARIQELSQDFIPLLKQNSCATLTFSRDQIAQVIATMAFNCFRDPQPSYNSEHNFNHMYPGDKGKYEALKCLIYYFHAVCERGLDNPNRLISFTRTHCSNFDFAKCQSKMNSIKVTVKNENTRGEPYSMMDFSNKAGNNEYAHVNFANAFLGGGTLAGGLVQEEILFLTHVECIAGMTFCEKMRENEAIIIQGARCITQHRGYRSSFKCDGPCDGIQPNPMYGVIFIL
;
A
#
# COMPACT_ATOMS: atom_id res chain seq x y z
N MET A 1 46.32 -1.38 -2.22
CA MET A 1 46.09 -0.28 -1.27
C MET A 1 44.69 0.22 -1.52
N ARG A 2 43.78 0.16 -0.52
CA ARG A 2 42.39 0.65 -0.67
C ARG A 2 42.38 2.19 -0.61
N ASP A 3 41.46 2.79 -1.36
CA ASP A 3 41.32 4.25 -1.56
C ASP A 3 41.03 4.98 -0.22
N PRO A 4 41.82 5.99 0.17
CA PRO A 4 41.61 6.80 1.38
C PRO A 4 40.23 7.45 1.49
N LYS A 5 39.52 7.66 0.37
CA LYS A 5 38.14 8.19 0.38
C LYS A 5 37.10 7.22 0.92
N LEU A 6 37.38 5.91 0.92
CA LEU A 6 36.48 4.92 1.55
C LEU A 6 36.51 5.03 3.09
N TYR A 7 37.65 5.35 3.69
CA TYR A 7 37.74 5.53 5.15
C TYR A 7 36.94 6.73 5.64
N GLU A 8 36.95 7.85 4.90
CA GLU A 8 36.17 9.04 5.27
C GLU A 8 34.64 8.86 5.12
N LEU A 9 34.19 7.91 4.28
CA LEU A 9 32.78 7.54 4.16
C LEU A 9 32.36 6.55 5.25
N GLU A 10 33.17 5.54 5.53
CA GLU A 10 32.93 4.54 6.60
C GLU A 10 32.95 5.17 8.00
N ASP A 11 33.81 6.17 8.25
CA ASP A 11 33.88 6.85 9.55
C ASP A 11 32.78 7.92 9.74
N ARG A 12 32.12 8.37 8.65
CA ARG A 12 30.91 9.20 8.73
C ARG A 12 29.64 8.38 8.99
N GLU A 13 29.64 7.07 8.74
CA GLU A 13 28.52 6.17 9.06
C GLU A 13 28.52 5.76 10.54
N LYS A 14 29.69 5.64 11.18
CA LYS A 14 29.80 5.21 12.60
C LYS A 14 29.26 6.21 13.63
N ASN A 15 29.11 7.48 13.27
CA ASN A 15 28.64 8.56 14.16
C ASN A 15 27.23 9.08 13.81
N GLN A 16 26.51 8.42 12.91
CA GLN A 16 25.10 8.73 12.66
C GLN A 16 24.23 7.99 13.69
N PRO A 17 23.16 8.63 14.22
CA PRO A 17 22.19 7.91 15.03
C PRO A 17 21.66 6.72 14.22
N ASP A 18 21.44 5.58 14.88
CA ASP A 18 20.76 4.41 14.31
C ASP A 18 19.56 4.91 13.49
N ASP A 19 19.39 4.44 12.25
CA ASP A 19 18.30 4.87 11.37
C ASP A 19 16.93 4.68 12.07
N TYR A 20 16.84 3.72 12.99
CA TYR A 20 15.72 3.53 13.89
C TYR A 20 15.51 4.72 14.86
N ASP A 21 16.58 5.18 15.51
CA ASP A 21 16.55 6.36 16.38
C ASP A 21 16.18 7.61 15.58
N LYS A 22 16.67 7.71 14.34
CA LYS A 22 16.32 8.80 13.42
C LYS A 22 14.83 8.82 13.13
N LEU A 23 14.22 7.66 12.84
CA LEU A 23 12.77 7.54 12.65
C LEU A 23 11.97 7.98 13.87
N GLN A 24 12.34 7.49 15.06
CA GLN A 24 11.68 7.89 16.30
C GLN A 24 11.83 9.39 16.57
N ARG A 25 13.02 9.96 16.35
CA ARG A 25 13.27 11.40 16.55
C ARG A 25 12.47 12.26 15.59
N ILE A 26 12.40 11.91 14.31
CA ILE A 26 11.63 12.68 13.31
C ILE A 26 10.14 12.69 13.67
N ASN A 27 9.60 11.51 13.97
CA ASN A 27 8.20 11.36 14.38
C ASN A 27 7.88 12.13 15.66
N ASN A 28 8.74 12.03 16.69
CA ASN A 28 8.50 12.68 17.98
C ASN A 28 8.73 14.20 17.94
N LYS A 29 9.46 14.74 16.96
CA LYS A 29 9.57 16.20 16.76
C LYS A 29 8.26 16.84 16.30
N ARG A 30 7.34 16.06 15.72
CA ARG A 30 6.11 16.55 15.09
C ARG A 30 4.88 16.46 16.01
N GLY A 31 5.02 16.02 17.26
CA GLY A 31 3.90 15.90 18.19
C GLY A 31 4.24 15.25 19.53
N LYS A 32 3.24 14.65 20.19
CA LYS A 32 3.46 13.84 21.40
C LYS A 32 4.29 12.60 21.07
N PRO A 33 5.11 12.09 22.01
CA PRO A 33 5.82 10.83 21.80
C PRO A 33 4.86 9.72 21.37
N LEU A 34 5.13 9.10 20.22
CA LEU A 34 4.34 7.98 19.73
C LEU A 34 4.71 6.70 20.48
N ASN A 35 3.75 5.78 20.58
CA ASN A 35 4.01 4.42 21.05
C ASN A 35 4.46 3.55 19.86
N TYR A 36 5.69 3.05 19.93
CA TYR A 36 6.33 2.24 18.89
C TYR A 36 6.30 0.73 19.18
N GLY A 37 5.38 0.24 20.01
CA GLY A 37 5.35 -1.15 20.48
C GLY A 37 5.48 -2.20 19.37
N ASN A 38 4.72 -2.05 18.28
CA ASN A 38 4.80 -2.97 17.13
C ASN A 38 6.12 -2.85 16.37
N LEU A 39 6.70 -1.65 16.29
CA LEU A 39 7.97 -1.41 15.62
C LEU A 39 9.15 -1.98 16.43
N ILE A 40 9.13 -1.84 17.76
CA ILE A 40 10.09 -2.47 18.67
C ILE A 40 10.00 -3.99 18.55
N LYS A 41 8.76 -4.51 18.55
CA LYS A 41 8.53 -5.95 18.37
C LYS A 41 9.08 -6.45 17.04
N ALA A 42 8.85 -5.71 15.95
CA ALA A 42 9.41 -6.03 14.64
C ALA A 42 10.94 -6.03 14.65
N LYS A 43 11.59 -5.02 15.24
CA LYS A 43 13.05 -4.98 15.39
C LYS A 43 13.59 -6.26 16.06
N THR A 44 12.90 -6.74 17.09
CA THR A 44 13.28 -7.98 17.78
C THR A 44 13.01 -9.23 16.94
N GLU A 45 11.83 -9.36 16.33
CA GLU A 45 11.42 -10.58 15.60
C GLU A 45 12.23 -10.77 14.30
N PHE A 46 12.51 -9.67 13.59
CA PHE A 46 13.31 -9.68 12.37
C PHE A 46 14.82 -9.65 12.64
N SER A 47 15.29 -9.64 13.91
CA SER A 47 16.73 -9.67 14.21
C SER A 47 17.44 -10.93 13.68
N SER A 48 16.71 -12.04 13.53
CA SER A 48 17.20 -13.29 12.95
C SER A 48 17.31 -13.26 11.42
N CYS A 49 16.60 -12.32 10.77
CA CYS A 49 16.66 -12.01 9.34
C CYS A 49 16.92 -10.50 9.20
N PRO A 50 18.14 -10.01 9.53
CA PRO A 50 18.41 -8.59 9.72
C PRO A 50 18.18 -7.75 8.46
N ASN A 51 18.14 -8.37 7.29
CA ASN A 51 18.04 -7.68 6.02
C ASN A 51 16.68 -7.00 5.80
N GLU A 52 15.57 -7.52 6.32
CA GLU A 52 14.23 -7.04 6.00
C GLU A 52 13.91 -5.75 6.75
N PHE A 53 14.05 -5.78 8.08
CA PHE A 53 13.75 -4.64 8.93
C PHE A 53 14.76 -3.52 8.73
N ASP A 54 16.05 -3.83 8.61
CA ASP A 54 17.08 -2.81 8.42
C ASP A 54 16.93 -2.13 7.05
N LYS A 55 16.55 -2.86 5.99
CA LYS A 55 16.24 -2.24 4.69
C LYS A 55 15.04 -1.33 4.76
N PHE A 56 13.98 -1.72 5.48
CA PHE A 56 12.83 -0.85 5.71
C PHE A 56 13.26 0.45 6.39
N ILE A 57 13.96 0.34 7.51
CA ILE A 57 14.42 1.48 8.31
C ILE A 57 15.40 2.35 7.51
N HIS A 58 16.35 1.75 6.82
CA HIS A 58 17.35 2.46 6.00
C HIS A 58 16.73 3.19 4.81
N TYR A 59 15.83 2.52 4.07
CA TYR A 59 15.13 3.13 2.94
C TYR A 59 14.33 4.34 3.40
N CYS A 60 13.57 4.16 4.48
CA CYS A 60 12.83 5.21 5.13
C CYS A 60 13.79 6.36 5.51
N ALA A 61 14.85 6.09 6.25
CA ALA A 61 15.73 7.13 6.81
C ALA A 61 16.46 7.97 5.75
N ARG A 62 16.62 7.44 4.53
CA ARG A 62 17.30 8.10 3.42
C ARG A 62 16.43 9.04 2.61
N ILE A 63 15.11 8.91 2.68
CA ILE A 63 14.23 9.79 1.95
C ILE A 63 14.23 11.15 2.63
N GLN A 64 14.93 12.10 2.00
CA GLN A 64 14.73 13.52 2.27
C GLN A 64 13.25 13.77 2.08
N GLU A 65 12.59 14.27 3.14
CA GLU A 65 11.15 14.49 3.20
C GLU A 65 10.62 14.99 1.85
N LEU A 66 9.86 14.17 1.13
CA LEU A 66 9.15 14.68 -0.02
C LEU A 66 8.19 15.74 0.50
N SER A 67 8.33 16.97 0.02
CA SER A 67 7.33 17.97 0.34
C SER A 67 6.00 17.51 -0.25
N GLN A 68 5.02 17.35 0.62
CA GLN A 68 3.63 17.03 0.29
C GLN A 68 3.07 17.97 -0.80
N ASP A 69 3.60 19.19 -0.91
CA ASP A 69 3.22 20.19 -1.90
C ASP A 69 3.53 19.79 -3.36
N PHE A 70 4.40 18.80 -3.58
CA PHE A 70 4.77 18.33 -4.93
C PHE A 70 3.97 17.13 -5.43
N ILE A 71 3.08 16.55 -4.60
CA ILE A 71 2.26 15.42 -5.02
C ILE A 71 0.93 15.97 -5.57
N PRO A 72 0.63 15.78 -6.87
CA PRO A 72 -0.64 16.22 -7.45
C PRO A 72 -1.81 15.46 -6.81
N LEU A 73 -2.98 16.12 -6.73
CA LEU A 73 -4.14 15.62 -6.00
C LEU A 73 -5.26 15.19 -6.96
N LEU A 74 -5.85 14.02 -6.72
CA LEU A 74 -7.07 13.54 -7.38
C LEU A 74 -8.29 14.03 -6.58
N LYS A 75 -8.73 15.25 -6.91
CA LYS A 75 -9.84 15.95 -6.25
C LYS A 75 -11.22 15.46 -6.69
N GLN A 76 -12.21 15.66 -5.84
CA GLN A 76 -13.62 15.41 -6.16
C GLN A 76 -14.08 16.10 -7.45
N ASN A 77 -14.92 15.41 -8.21
CA ASN A 77 -15.48 15.78 -9.51
C ASN A 77 -14.46 15.88 -10.64
N SER A 78 -13.23 15.39 -10.46
CA SER A 78 -12.25 15.32 -11.55
C SER A 78 -12.33 13.99 -12.30
N CYS A 79 -12.02 14.02 -13.60
CA CYS A 79 -11.65 12.85 -14.39
C CYS A 79 -10.17 13.00 -14.75
N ALA A 80 -9.30 12.38 -13.96
CA ALA A 80 -7.86 12.57 -14.09
C ALA A 80 -7.12 11.29 -13.70
N THR A 81 -5.93 11.12 -14.29
CA THR A 81 -5.02 10.01 -14.01
C THR A 81 -3.69 10.57 -13.53
N LEU A 82 -3.23 10.10 -12.39
CA LEU A 82 -1.86 10.29 -11.92
C LEU A 82 -1.08 9.00 -12.14
N THR A 83 0.10 9.10 -12.73
CA THR A 83 0.96 7.95 -12.97
C THR A 83 2.31 8.18 -12.32
N PHE A 84 2.73 7.22 -11.50
CA PHE A 84 3.95 7.29 -10.71
C PHE A 84 4.85 6.10 -11.03
N SER A 85 6.16 6.28 -10.93
CA SER A 85 7.06 5.13 -10.82
C SER A 85 6.90 4.46 -9.45
N ARG A 86 7.22 3.17 -9.37
CA ARG A 86 7.31 2.47 -8.08
C ARG A 86 8.24 3.15 -7.09
N ASP A 87 9.32 3.77 -7.57
CA ASP A 87 10.27 4.54 -6.78
C ASP A 87 9.56 5.71 -6.10
N GLN A 88 8.73 6.45 -6.84
CA GLN A 88 7.91 7.53 -6.31
C GLN A 88 6.85 7.01 -5.32
N ILE A 89 6.25 5.85 -5.59
CA ILE A 89 5.28 5.22 -4.67
C ILE A 89 5.94 4.77 -3.37
N ALA A 90 7.11 4.11 -3.43
CA ALA A 90 7.90 3.74 -2.26
C ALA A 90 8.32 4.98 -1.45
N GLN A 91 8.65 6.06 -2.15
CA GLN A 91 8.94 7.36 -1.57
C GLN A 91 7.76 7.99 -0.81
N VAL A 92 6.56 7.94 -1.39
CA VAL A 92 5.31 8.35 -0.72
C VAL A 92 5.07 7.49 0.53
N ILE A 93 5.13 6.16 0.41
CA ILE A 93 4.85 5.26 1.53
C ILE A 93 5.88 5.40 2.66
N ALA A 94 7.16 5.63 2.33
CA ALA A 94 8.17 5.91 3.33
C ALA A 94 7.89 7.24 4.04
N THR A 95 7.42 8.26 3.31
CA THR A 95 6.99 9.53 3.90
C THR A 95 5.80 9.32 4.86
N MET A 96 4.88 8.40 4.56
CA MET A 96 3.79 7.99 5.48
C MET A 96 4.33 7.32 6.75
N ALA A 97 5.42 6.54 6.65
CA ALA A 97 6.08 5.90 7.79
C ALA A 97 6.72 6.92 8.76
N PHE A 98 7.31 8.01 8.26
CA PHE A 98 7.75 9.12 9.12
C PHE A 98 6.65 10.06 9.56
N ASN A 99 5.39 9.70 9.34
CA ASN A 99 4.24 10.56 9.63
C ASN A 99 4.47 11.97 9.07
N CYS A 100 5.08 12.03 7.88
CA CYS A 100 5.58 13.27 7.32
C CYS A 100 4.50 14.06 6.57
N PHE A 101 3.41 13.39 6.20
CA PHE A 101 2.22 14.05 5.70
C PHE A 101 1.52 14.77 6.85
N ARG A 102 1.13 16.04 6.63
CA ARG A 102 0.37 16.80 7.61
C ARG A 102 -1.03 16.20 7.76
N ASP A 103 -1.69 16.53 8.87
CA ASP A 103 -3.09 16.17 9.08
C ASP A 103 -3.89 16.53 7.82
N PRO A 104 -4.61 15.56 7.25
CA PRO A 104 -5.26 15.76 5.98
C PRO A 104 -6.40 16.75 6.14
N GLN A 105 -6.71 17.46 5.06
CA GLN A 105 -7.99 18.15 4.95
C GLN A 105 -9.13 17.13 5.13
N PRO A 106 -10.32 17.54 5.61
CA PRO A 106 -11.46 16.63 5.81
C PRO A 106 -11.87 15.83 4.57
N SER A 107 -11.43 16.26 3.39
CA SER A 107 -11.63 15.56 2.13
C SER A 107 -10.68 14.37 1.91
N TYR A 108 -9.72 14.06 2.79
CA TYR A 108 -8.81 12.92 2.65
C TYR A 108 -8.86 12.00 3.87
N ASN A 109 -8.31 10.79 3.73
CA ASN A 109 -8.30 9.80 4.80
C ASN A 109 -7.39 10.27 5.95
N SER A 110 -7.93 10.46 7.16
CA SER A 110 -7.17 10.84 8.36
C SER A 110 -6.14 9.81 8.82
N GLU A 111 -6.28 8.57 8.36
CA GLU A 111 -5.48 7.42 8.80
C GLU A 111 -4.40 7.05 7.78
N HIS A 112 -3.89 8.02 7.00
CA HIS A 112 -2.87 7.77 5.97
C HIS A 112 -1.43 7.73 6.51
N ASN A 113 -1.20 8.03 7.79
CA ASN A 113 0.11 7.97 8.42
C ASN A 113 0.25 6.74 9.33
N PHE A 114 1.49 6.26 9.56
CA PHE A 114 1.74 4.99 10.27
C PHE A 114 1.64 5.09 11.80
N ASN A 115 1.46 6.30 12.34
CA ASN A 115 1.21 6.55 13.76
C ASN A 115 0.03 5.75 14.31
N HIS A 116 -0.94 5.38 13.46
CA HIS A 116 -2.07 4.53 13.82
C HIS A 116 -1.73 3.03 13.86
N MET A 117 -0.63 2.61 13.21
CA MET A 117 -0.20 1.22 13.09
C MET A 117 0.88 0.82 14.11
N TYR A 118 1.77 1.74 14.47
CA TYR A 118 2.85 1.50 15.45
C TYR A 118 2.35 1.07 16.84
N PRO A 119 1.26 1.64 17.39
CA PRO A 119 0.61 1.10 18.56
C PRO A 119 -0.48 0.10 18.19
N GLY A 120 -0.63 -0.95 19.01
CA GLY A 120 -1.90 -1.67 19.11
C GLY A 120 -1.77 -3.18 19.10
N ASP A 121 -2.81 -3.82 18.58
CA ASP A 121 -3.03 -5.25 18.70
C ASP A 121 -2.24 -6.08 17.67
N LYS A 122 -2.45 -7.40 17.76
CA LYS A 122 -1.87 -8.38 16.86
C LYS A 122 -2.19 -8.10 15.39
N GLY A 123 -3.40 -7.63 15.07
CA GLY A 123 -3.80 -7.35 13.69
C GLY A 123 -2.96 -6.24 13.06
N LYS A 124 -2.75 -5.14 13.79
CA LYS A 124 -1.86 -4.05 13.36
C LYS A 124 -0.41 -4.50 13.21
N TYR A 125 0.05 -5.41 14.07
CA TYR A 125 1.37 -6.00 13.94
C TYR A 125 1.52 -6.85 12.66
N GLU A 126 0.51 -7.67 12.34
CA GLU A 126 0.48 -8.46 11.11
C GLU A 126 0.44 -7.56 9.86
N ALA A 127 -0.30 -6.44 9.90
CA ALA A 127 -0.28 -5.43 8.85
C ALA A 127 1.10 -4.77 8.67
N LEU A 128 1.79 -4.45 9.78
CA LEU A 128 3.14 -3.87 9.73
C LEU A 128 4.15 -4.81 9.05
N LYS A 129 4.02 -6.13 9.25
CA LYS A 129 4.86 -7.11 8.55
C LYS A 129 4.70 -7.03 7.03
N CYS A 130 3.48 -6.81 6.53
CA CYS A 130 3.26 -6.64 5.09
C CYS A 130 4.07 -5.47 4.52
N LEU A 131 4.13 -4.35 5.25
CA LEU A 131 4.87 -3.15 4.86
C LEU A 131 6.39 -3.34 4.94
N ILE A 132 6.88 -4.08 5.93
CA ILE A 132 8.30 -4.43 6.04
C ILE A 132 8.74 -5.27 4.83
N TYR A 133 7.95 -6.29 4.45
CA TYR A 133 8.24 -7.09 3.25
C TYR A 133 8.19 -6.27 1.97
N TYR A 134 7.32 -5.25 1.89
CA TYR A 134 7.31 -4.32 0.77
C TYR A 134 8.64 -3.59 0.60
N PHE A 135 9.16 -2.95 1.65
CA PHE A 135 10.43 -2.24 1.54
C PHE A 135 11.61 -3.17 1.32
N HIS A 136 11.57 -4.39 1.88
CA HIS A 136 12.54 -5.42 1.53
C HIS A 136 12.52 -5.73 0.02
N ALA A 137 11.33 -5.93 -0.57
CA ALA A 137 11.18 -6.20 -2.00
C ALA A 137 11.65 -5.02 -2.87
N VAL A 138 11.37 -3.78 -2.45
CA VAL A 138 11.85 -2.55 -3.11
C VAL A 138 13.38 -2.50 -3.15
N CYS A 139 14.04 -2.86 -2.04
CA CYS A 139 15.49 -2.86 -1.95
C CYS A 139 16.15 -4.03 -2.70
N GLU A 140 15.55 -5.22 -2.70
CA GLU A 140 16.14 -6.44 -3.29
C GLU A 140 15.96 -6.55 -4.80
N ARG A 141 14.75 -6.32 -5.30
CA ARG A 141 14.41 -6.66 -6.69
C ARG A 141 14.88 -5.60 -7.69
N GLY A 142 15.44 -4.50 -7.18
CA GLY A 142 15.77 -3.32 -7.96
C GLY A 142 14.51 -2.68 -8.53
N LEU A 143 14.53 -1.36 -8.67
CA LEU A 143 13.40 -0.66 -9.23
C LEU A 143 13.37 -0.78 -10.77
N ASP A 144 14.40 -1.36 -11.40
CA ASP A 144 14.83 -1.12 -12.79
C ASP A 144 14.11 -1.85 -13.93
N ASN A 145 12.94 -2.45 -13.69
CA ASN A 145 12.20 -3.14 -14.75
C ASN A 145 11.11 -2.24 -15.39
N PRO A 146 11.12 -1.96 -16.73
CA PRO A 146 10.25 -1.03 -17.47
C PRO A 146 8.72 -1.18 -17.28
N ASN A 147 8.22 -2.23 -16.62
CA ASN A 147 6.85 -2.29 -16.11
C ASN A 147 6.61 -1.38 -14.88
N ARG A 148 7.37 -0.27 -14.70
CA ARG A 148 7.59 0.54 -13.47
C ARG A 148 6.39 1.37 -12.99
N LEU A 149 5.36 1.54 -13.81
CA LEU A 149 4.35 2.55 -13.56
C LEU A 149 3.14 1.99 -12.82
N ILE A 150 2.60 2.83 -11.94
CA ILE A 150 1.33 2.62 -11.27
C ILE A 150 0.49 3.86 -11.55
N SER A 151 -0.73 3.62 -12.03
CA SER A 151 -1.67 4.69 -12.37
C SER A 151 -2.86 4.66 -11.43
N PHE A 152 -3.22 5.84 -10.93
CA PHE A 152 -4.41 6.11 -10.13
C PHE A 152 -5.32 7.00 -10.96
N THR A 153 -6.48 6.49 -11.34
CA THR A 153 -7.46 7.22 -12.15
C THR A 153 -8.69 7.49 -11.30
N ARG A 154 -9.04 8.76 -11.10
CA ARG A 154 -10.38 9.13 -10.63
C ARG A 154 -11.27 9.31 -11.84
N THR A 155 -12.46 8.73 -11.76
CA THR A 155 -13.50 8.89 -12.76
C THR A 155 -14.84 9.10 -12.08
N HIS A 156 -15.82 9.65 -12.80
CA HIS A 156 -17.19 9.76 -12.33
C HIS A 156 -18.16 9.39 -13.43
N CYS A 157 -19.32 8.89 -13.03
CA CYS A 157 -20.45 8.71 -13.92
C CYS A 157 -21.44 9.87 -13.70
N SER A 158 -22.00 10.37 -14.79
CA SER A 158 -23.19 11.23 -14.71
C SER A 158 -24.38 10.41 -14.20
N ASN A 159 -25.34 11.06 -13.54
CA ASN A 159 -26.58 10.39 -13.11
C ASN A 159 -27.20 9.62 -14.28
N PHE A 160 -27.25 8.29 -14.14
CA PHE A 160 -27.79 7.40 -15.16
C PHE A 160 -29.23 7.02 -14.79
N ASP A 161 -30.17 7.36 -15.66
CA ASP A 161 -31.57 6.98 -15.48
C ASP A 161 -31.79 5.57 -16.02
N PHE A 162 -31.70 4.58 -15.12
CA PHE A 162 -31.93 3.17 -15.46
C PHE A 162 -33.31 2.92 -16.06
N ALA A 163 -34.34 3.71 -15.69
CA ALA A 163 -35.70 3.53 -16.21
C ALA A 163 -35.83 3.96 -17.68
N LYS A 164 -34.95 4.84 -18.15
CA LYS A 164 -34.90 5.30 -19.55
C LYS A 164 -33.89 4.54 -20.40
N CYS A 165 -33.14 3.61 -19.82
CA CYS A 165 -32.15 2.82 -20.55
C CYS A 165 -32.85 1.88 -21.55
N GLN A 166 -32.66 2.14 -22.85
CA GLN A 166 -33.13 1.27 -23.93
C GLN A 166 -32.07 0.27 -24.40
N SER A 167 -30.84 0.38 -23.88
CA SER A 167 -29.74 -0.51 -24.21
C SER A 167 -30.06 -1.92 -23.74
N LYS A 168 -30.10 -2.87 -24.67
CA LYS A 168 -30.23 -4.29 -24.32
C LYS A 168 -28.89 -4.79 -23.79
N MET A 169 -28.91 -5.55 -22.70
CA MET A 169 -27.73 -6.28 -22.28
C MET A 169 -27.37 -7.31 -23.35
N ASN A 170 -26.12 -7.29 -23.83
CA ASN A 170 -25.57 -8.39 -24.62
C ASN A 170 -25.54 -9.66 -23.76
N SER A 171 -25.33 -10.84 -24.36
CA SER A 171 -25.25 -12.11 -23.61
C SER A 171 -24.22 -12.04 -22.47
N ILE A 172 -24.69 -11.90 -21.23
CA ILE A 172 -23.84 -11.93 -20.05
C ILE A 172 -23.60 -13.38 -19.68
N LYS A 173 -22.34 -13.81 -19.71
CA LYS A 173 -21.95 -15.10 -19.13
C LYS A 173 -21.59 -14.88 -17.67
N VAL A 174 -22.53 -15.20 -16.77
CA VAL A 174 -22.27 -15.20 -15.33
C VAL A 174 -21.68 -16.56 -14.95
N THR A 175 -20.47 -16.54 -14.36
CA THR A 175 -19.88 -17.73 -13.75
C THR A 175 -19.83 -17.51 -12.25
N VAL A 176 -20.60 -18.29 -11.49
CA VAL A 176 -20.53 -18.31 -10.03
C VAL A 176 -19.74 -19.54 -9.63
N LYS A 177 -18.60 -19.33 -8.99
CA LYS A 177 -17.82 -20.42 -8.40
C LYS A 177 -17.90 -20.34 -6.89
N ASN A 178 -18.37 -21.42 -6.28
CA ASN A 178 -18.33 -21.62 -4.84
C ASN A 178 -17.29 -22.71 -4.54
N GLU A 179 -16.01 -22.40 -4.81
CA GLU A 179 -14.92 -23.34 -4.54
C GLU A 179 -14.46 -23.19 -3.08
N ASN A 180 -15.27 -23.61 -2.11
CA ASN A 180 -14.85 -23.72 -0.71
C ASN A 180 -14.16 -25.07 -0.40
N THR A 181 -13.51 -25.69 -1.40
CA THR A 181 -13.06 -27.09 -1.34
C THR A 181 -11.80 -27.34 -0.50
N ARG A 182 -11.15 -26.31 0.05
CA ARG A 182 -9.94 -26.47 0.89
C ARG A 182 -9.97 -25.77 2.26
N GLY A 183 -11.08 -25.13 2.63
CA GLY A 183 -11.16 -24.39 3.90
C GLY A 183 -10.31 -23.10 3.96
N GLU A 184 -9.61 -22.75 2.88
CA GLU A 184 -8.87 -21.49 2.75
C GLU A 184 -9.72 -20.49 1.94
N PRO A 185 -9.94 -19.26 2.44
CA PRO A 185 -10.74 -18.25 1.75
C PRO A 185 -10.05 -17.84 0.44
N TYR A 186 -10.75 -17.99 -0.68
CA TYR A 186 -10.32 -17.43 -1.96
C TYR A 186 -10.58 -15.93 -2.01
N SER A 187 -9.55 -15.15 -2.34
CA SER A 187 -9.71 -13.74 -2.69
C SER A 187 -10.12 -13.60 -4.16
N MET A 188 -10.73 -12.47 -4.51
CA MET A 188 -11.02 -12.12 -5.92
C MET A 188 -9.76 -12.12 -6.79
N MET A 189 -8.59 -11.83 -6.18
CA MET A 189 -7.29 -11.86 -6.86
C MET A 189 -6.86 -13.29 -7.20
N ASP A 190 -7.21 -14.29 -6.38
CA ASP A 190 -6.85 -15.70 -6.62
C ASP A 190 -7.54 -16.31 -7.85
N PHE A 191 -8.68 -15.74 -8.25
CA PHE A 191 -9.39 -16.14 -9.47
C PHE A 191 -8.58 -15.84 -10.74
N SER A 192 -7.89 -14.70 -10.78
CA SER A 192 -7.08 -14.30 -11.93
C SER A 192 -5.84 -15.20 -12.11
N ASN A 193 -5.20 -15.58 -11.01
CA ASN A 193 -3.97 -16.37 -11.01
C ASN A 193 -4.16 -17.81 -11.53
N LYS A 194 -5.33 -18.43 -11.31
CA LYS A 194 -5.60 -19.81 -11.73
C LYS A 194 -6.15 -19.95 -13.15
N ALA A 195 -6.74 -18.89 -13.71
CA ALA A 195 -7.44 -18.96 -15.00
C ALA A 195 -6.52 -18.83 -16.22
N GLY A 196 -5.23 -18.52 -16.04
CA GLY A 196 -4.25 -18.38 -17.14
C GLY A 196 -4.46 -17.17 -18.06
N ASN A 197 -5.65 -16.56 -18.04
CA ASN A 197 -6.01 -15.36 -18.78
C ASN A 197 -6.28 -14.23 -17.79
N ASN A 198 -5.32 -13.32 -17.66
CA ASN A 198 -5.29 -12.22 -16.70
C ASN A 198 -6.25 -11.06 -17.04
N GLU A 199 -7.33 -11.27 -17.80
CA GLU A 199 -8.06 -10.17 -18.44
C GLU A 199 -9.20 -9.55 -17.62
N TYR A 200 -9.20 -9.74 -16.30
CA TYR A 200 -10.30 -9.32 -15.44
C TYR A 200 -9.95 -8.07 -14.64
N ALA A 201 -10.83 -7.07 -14.69
CA ALA A 201 -10.82 -6.00 -13.71
C ALA A 201 -11.34 -6.54 -12.36
N HIS A 202 -10.59 -6.30 -11.30
CA HIS A 202 -11.03 -6.69 -9.96
C HIS A 202 -11.85 -5.57 -9.34
N VAL A 203 -12.99 -5.88 -8.74
CA VAL A 203 -13.86 -4.89 -8.11
C VAL A 203 -13.72 -4.98 -6.60
N ASN A 204 -13.34 -3.88 -5.96
CA ASN A 204 -13.29 -3.77 -4.51
C ASN A 204 -14.47 -2.96 -3.99
N PHE A 205 -15.15 -3.48 -2.97
CA PHE A 205 -16.14 -2.73 -2.18
C PHE A 205 -15.36 -1.81 -1.25
N ALA A 206 -15.24 -0.55 -1.64
CA ALA A 206 -14.35 0.41 -1.02
C ALA A 206 -15.09 1.27 0.00
N ASN A 207 -14.35 1.74 1.00
CA ASN A 207 -14.73 2.90 1.77
C ASN A 207 -14.68 4.15 0.88
N ALA A 208 -15.50 5.17 1.19
CA ALA A 208 -15.45 6.48 0.54
C ALA A 208 -14.06 7.10 0.63
N PHE A 209 -13.35 6.88 1.73
CA PHE A 209 -11.93 7.15 1.84
C PHE A 209 -11.15 5.94 1.37
N LEU A 210 -10.47 6.06 0.23
CA LEU A 210 -9.66 5.00 -0.35
C LEU A 210 -8.74 4.38 0.72
N GLY A 211 -8.70 3.05 0.78
CA GLY A 211 -7.90 2.29 1.73
C GLY A 211 -8.53 2.13 3.11
N GLY A 212 -9.68 2.74 3.38
CA GLY A 212 -10.44 2.56 4.62
C GLY A 212 -9.55 2.64 5.88
N GLY A 213 -9.64 1.61 6.72
CA GLY A 213 -8.89 1.52 7.98
C GLY A 213 -7.55 0.78 7.86
N THR A 214 -6.94 0.68 6.66
CA THR A 214 -5.75 -0.17 6.42
C THR A 214 -4.64 0.06 7.44
N LEU A 215 -4.38 1.32 7.79
CA LEU A 215 -3.32 1.68 8.73
C LEU A 215 -3.80 1.83 10.19
N ALA A 216 -5.11 1.69 10.43
CA ALA A 216 -5.73 1.86 11.74
C ALA A 216 -6.34 0.58 12.33
N GLY A 217 -6.17 -0.57 11.66
CA GLY A 217 -6.59 -1.89 12.16
C GLY A 217 -7.77 -2.52 11.41
N GLY A 218 -8.23 -1.92 10.33
CA GLY A 218 -9.14 -2.58 9.39
C GLY A 218 -8.46 -3.80 8.76
N LEU A 219 -9.17 -4.93 8.74
CA LEU A 219 -8.68 -6.22 8.23
C LEU A 219 -9.84 -6.97 7.54
N VAL A 220 -10.59 -6.24 6.73
CA VAL A 220 -11.62 -6.80 5.83
C VAL A 220 -11.15 -6.72 4.39
N GLN A 221 -12.03 -6.93 3.40
CA GLN A 221 -11.64 -7.10 2.00
C GLN A 221 -10.73 -5.97 1.46
N GLU A 222 -11.09 -4.71 1.65
CA GLU A 222 -10.33 -3.56 1.16
C GLU A 222 -8.94 -3.50 1.80
N GLU A 223 -8.87 -3.55 3.14
CA GLU A 223 -7.60 -3.40 3.83
C GLU A 223 -6.65 -4.56 3.55
N ILE A 224 -7.18 -5.79 3.46
CA ILE A 224 -6.38 -6.96 3.07
C ILE A 224 -5.84 -6.80 1.66
N LEU A 225 -6.63 -6.26 0.71
CA LEU A 225 -6.15 -5.97 -0.62
C LEU A 225 -5.01 -4.94 -0.59
N PHE A 226 -5.15 -3.86 0.18
CA PHE A 226 -4.10 -2.85 0.33
C PHE A 226 -2.83 -3.38 1.01
N LEU A 227 -2.96 -4.31 1.97
CA LEU A 227 -1.80 -4.92 2.63
C LEU A 227 -1.07 -5.93 1.73
N THR A 228 -1.80 -6.66 0.88
CA THR A 228 -1.19 -7.55 -0.11
C THR A 228 -0.61 -6.77 -1.29
N HIS A 229 -1.23 -5.64 -1.67
CA HIS A 229 -0.81 -4.73 -2.75
C HIS A 229 -0.42 -3.36 -2.18
N VAL A 230 0.64 -3.35 -1.37
CA VAL A 230 1.09 -2.18 -0.58
C VAL A 230 1.22 -0.89 -1.39
N GLU A 231 1.53 -0.98 -2.68
CA GLU A 231 1.59 0.17 -3.59
C GLU A 231 0.29 0.99 -3.67
N CYS A 232 -0.88 0.36 -3.45
CA CYS A 232 -2.18 1.02 -3.41
C CYS A 232 -2.30 2.02 -2.24
N ILE A 233 -1.60 1.77 -1.12
CA ILE A 233 -1.65 2.59 0.11
C ILE A 233 -1.22 4.04 -0.17
N ALA A 234 -0.33 4.28 -1.14
CA ALA A 234 0.07 5.63 -1.52
C ALA A 234 -1.14 6.51 -1.92
N GLY A 235 -2.17 5.92 -2.54
CA GLY A 235 -3.40 6.62 -2.94
C GLY A 235 -4.15 7.27 -1.77
N MET A 236 -3.99 6.77 -0.54
CA MET A 236 -4.61 7.35 0.66
C MET A 236 -4.17 8.81 0.89
N THR A 237 -3.02 9.23 0.34
CA THR A 237 -2.43 10.56 0.57
C THR A 237 -2.88 11.61 -0.44
N PHE A 238 -3.28 11.22 -1.66
CA PHE A 238 -3.57 12.15 -2.75
C PHE A 238 -4.95 11.95 -3.41
N CYS A 239 -5.70 10.92 -3.03
CA CYS A 239 -7.08 10.73 -3.46
C CYS A 239 -8.05 11.31 -2.42
N GLU A 240 -8.88 12.27 -2.82
CA GLU A 240 -9.98 12.73 -1.95
C GLU A 240 -11.03 11.63 -1.71
N LYS A 241 -11.92 11.85 -0.75
CA LYS A 241 -13.12 11.04 -0.52
C LYS A 241 -13.92 10.92 -1.81
N MET A 242 -14.26 9.70 -2.20
CA MET A 242 -15.16 9.42 -3.31
C MET A 242 -16.59 9.85 -2.96
N ARG A 243 -17.26 10.46 -3.91
CA ARG A 243 -18.72 10.68 -3.92
C ARG A 243 -19.43 9.46 -4.49
N GLU A 244 -20.73 9.36 -4.27
CA GLU A 244 -21.58 8.23 -4.70
C GLU A 244 -21.49 7.93 -6.21
N ASN A 245 -21.14 8.92 -7.03
CA ASN A 245 -21.02 8.79 -8.47
C ASN A 245 -19.56 8.69 -8.97
N GLU A 246 -18.60 8.54 -8.06
CA GLU A 246 -17.17 8.49 -8.36
C GLU A 246 -16.61 7.08 -8.13
N ALA A 247 -15.54 6.76 -8.86
CA ALA A 247 -14.73 5.57 -8.67
C ALA A 247 -13.24 5.89 -8.80
N ILE A 248 -12.41 5.06 -8.18
CA ILE A 248 -10.96 5.10 -8.34
C ILE A 248 -10.50 3.79 -8.98
N ILE A 249 -9.64 3.87 -9.99
CA ILE A 249 -9.06 2.72 -10.68
C ILE A 249 -7.55 2.76 -10.44
N ILE A 250 -7.00 1.68 -9.87
CA ILE A 250 -5.57 1.53 -9.65
C ILE A 250 -5.03 0.45 -10.59
N GLN A 251 -4.06 0.79 -11.43
CA GLN A 251 -3.43 -0.11 -12.39
C GLN A 251 -1.93 -0.16 -12.14
N GLY A 252 -1.30 -1.31 -12.37
CA GLY A 252 0.14 -1.48 -12.18
C GLY A 252 0.56 -1.98 -10.79
N ALA A 253 -0.34 -1.94 -9.80
CA ALA A 253 -0.04 -2.40 -8.45
C ALA A 253 0.19 -3.92 -8.40
N ARG A 254 1.25 -4.35 -7.72
CA ARG A 254 1.68 -5.75 -7.62
C ARG A 254 1.27 -6.41 -6.31
N CYS A 255 1.12 -7.72 -6.34
CA CYS A 255 0.98 -8.49 -5.10
C CYS A 255 2.37 -8.66 -4.48
N ILE A 256 2.55 -8.18 -3.27
CA ILE A 256 3.87 -8.09 -2.62
C ILE A 256 3.95 -9.07 -1.47
N THR A 257 2.82 -9.27 -0.78
CA THR A 257 2.74 -10.18 0.36
C THR A 257 1.58 -11.13 0.24
N GLN A 258 1.77 -12.33 0.79
CA GLN A 258 0.72 -13.32 0.95
C GLN A 258 0.08 -13.14 2.34
N HIS A 259 -1.17 -13.56 2.45
CA HIS A 259 -1.88 -13.54 3.72
C HIS A 259 -2.73 -14.79 3.88
N ARG A 260 -3.15 -15.02 5.13
CA ARG A 260 -4.18 -15.99 5.48
C ARG A 260 -5.09 -15.42 6.56
N GLY A 261 -6.28 -15.99 6.67
CA GLY A 261 -7.29 -15.54 7.62
C GLY A 261 -7.94 -14.21 7.24
N TYR A 262 -8.91 -13.80 8.05
CA TYR A 262 -9.75 -12.63 7.84
C TYR A 262 -10.11 -11.99 9.19
N ARG A 263 -10.26 -10.66 9.24
CA ARG A 263 -10.48 -9.90 10.49
C ARG A 263 -9.44 -10.26 11.56
N SER A 264 -9.88 -10.69 12.74
CA SER A 264 -9.03 -11.02 13.88
C SER A 264 -8.08 -12.21 13.64
N SER A 265 -8.32 -13.02 12.61
CA SER A 265 -7.49 -14.16 12.24
C SER A 265 -6.44 -13.84 11.17
N PHE A 266 -6.44 -12.61 10.62
CA PHE A 266 -5.49 -12.19 9.60
C PHE A 266 -4.04 -12.41 10.06
N LYS A 267 -3.22 -12.92 9.14
CA LYS A 267 -1.78 -13.05 9.28
C LYS A 267 -1.08 -12.74 7.98
N CYS A 268 0.01 -11.99 8.05
CA CYS A 268 0.97 -11.85 6.97
C CYS A 268 1.76 -13.17 6.86
N ASP A 269 1.76 -13.76 5.67
CA ASP A 269 2.34 -15.09 5.40
C ASP A 269 3.63 -15.00 4.55
N GLY A 270 4.26 -13.83 4.51
CA GLY A 270 5.53 -13.61 3.84
C GLY A 270 5.42 -12.99 2.44
N PRO A 271 6.54 -12.93 1.70
CA PRO A 271 6.58 -12.35 0.37
C PRO A 271 5.78 -13.15 -0.66
N CYS A 272 5.29 -12.48 -1.69
CA CYS A 272 4.71 -13.11 -2.87
C CYS A 272 5.80 -13.36 -3.92
N ASP A 273 6.13 -14.64 -4.12
CA ASP A 273 7.19 -15.10 -5.04
C ASP A 273 6.65 -15.78 -6.31
N GLY A 274 5.33 -15.76 -6.52
CA GLY A 274 4.67 -16.37 -7.67
C GLY A 274 4.66 -15.50 -8.94
N ILE A 275 4.34 -16.12 -10.08
CA ILE A 275 4.01 -15.41 -11.32
C ILE A 275 2.80 -14.52 -11.03
N GLN A 276 2.98 -13.21 -11.18
CA GLN A 276 1.93 -12.26 -10.93
C GLN A 276 1.04 -12.08 -12.17
N PRO A 277 -0.26 -11.88 -11.96
CA PRO A 277 -1.16 -11.59 -13.06
C PRO A 277 -0.74 -10.26 -13.69
N ASN A 278 -1.06 -10.06 -14.97
CA ASN A 278 -0.73 -8.82 -15.66
C ASN A 278 -1.34 -7.63 -14.89
N PRO A 279 -0.52 -6.74 -14.30
CA PRO A 279 -1.02 -5.70 -13.41
C PRO A 279 -1.79 -4.59 -14.16
N MET A 280 -1.87 -4.67 -15.49
CA MET A 280 -2.56 -3.71 -16.35
C MET A 280 -4.09 -3.75 -16.25
N TYR A 281 -4.69 -4.86 -15.78
CA TYR A 281 -6.15 -4.98 -15.72
C TYR A 281 -6.81 -4.28 -14.53
N GLY A 282 -5.99 -3.81 -13.58
CA GLY A 282 -6.38 -2.88 -12.53
C GLY A 282 -7.38 -3.39 -11.49
N VAL A 283 -7.44 -2.68 -10.37
CA VAL A 283 -8.52 -2.82 -9.38
C VAL A 283 -9.39 -1.57 -9.46
N ILE A 284 -10.69 -1.78 -9.59
CA ILE A 284 -11.73 -0.76 -9.57
C ILE A 284 -12.31 -0.68 -8.15
N PHE A 285 -12.21 0.48 -7.54
CA PHE A 285 -12.76 0.81 -6.23
C PHE A 285 -14.08 1.55 -6.42
N ILE A 286 -15.16 0.95 -5.93
CA ILE A 286 -16.51 1.50 -6.00
C ILE A 286 -17.15 1.54 -4.61
N LEU A 287 -18.06 2.50 -4.42
CA LEU A 287 -18.88 2.64 -3.21
C LEU A 287 -20.13 1.77 -3.23
#